data_AF-A0A958HFE2-F1
#
_entry.id   AF-A0A958HFE2-F1
#
_cell.length_a   1.000
_cell.length_b   1.000
_cell.length_c   1.000
_cell.angle_alpha   90.00
_cell.angle_beta   90.00
_cell.angle_gamma   90.00
#
_symmetry.space_group_name_H-M   'P 1'
#
loop_
_entity.id
_entity.type
_entity.pdbx_description
1 polymer ?
#
loop_
_entity_poly.entity_id
_entity_poly.type
_entity_poly.pdbx_seq_one_letter_code
_entity_poly.pdbx_strand_id
1 'polypeptide(L)'
;MTLLVIAAMLITPLSAIASSDTAPAGPQALRGRALIDTITPLQFPNQIAPRDDSVIAQAAGVPVGATAAEAKAMTDSWLKQFNAKNEKSGPNPIAYNQRMQELAQADAMGKSPKAAGLGEIGVAEMLMVAFEFAGTDELPVCDDDGNPMGTVTASGPLHNEIPDPAGTGDNNTLWTSDFNIDWYDSLIFGDGVGVVRTDLNDGAGVDLTGVSGTNWYAEQSEGLYDLQGEFFPQWVQLDHSEGFYGWEGGDPNPYGAGVSCSLPSGNTSAFVGDTIAAVNADDPNFDWATYDTDNNGIVDHFMVVHAGVGDEAGGGEQGTMAIWSHSFVATCDNDGNGTLELGCLAYDGGTADPSDDIYVVNYTVVPEDADIGVVVHEYGHDIGLPDYYDTSAASSNSTAHWIVMSGGSWNGPLGGAEPAAFNPWARWFFGWADPMVVNYDDPM
;
A
#
# COMPACT_ATOMS: atom_id res chain seq x y z
N MET A 1 0.56 -64.28 26.54
CA MET A 1 -0.72 -64.22 25.79
C MET A 1 -1.53 -63.10 26.42
N THR A 2 -2.04 -62.05 25.78
CA THR A 2 -2.04 -61.52 24.41
C THR A 2 -2.80 -60.17 24.55
N LEU A 3 -2.24 -59.04 24.07
CA LEU A 3 -2.90 -57.86 23.44
C LEU A 3 -4.15 -57.18 24.09
N LEU A 4 -4.50 -55.90 23.91
CA LEU A 4 -3.95 -54.67 23.30
C LEU A 4 -4.95 -53.53 23.67
N VAL A 5 -4.43 -52.31 23.84
CA VAL A 5 -4.94 -50.95 23.52
C VAL A 5 -6.42 -50.76 23.13
N ILE A 6 -7.09 -49.74 23.72
CA ILE A 6 -7.62 -48.51 23.06
C ILE A 6 -8.24 -47.63 24.17
N ALA A 7 -7.64 -46.45 24.41
CA ALA A 7 -8.23 -45.36 25.17
C ALA A 7 -8.83 -44.36 24.18
N ALA A 8 -10.14 -44.15 24.25
CA ALA A 8 -10.82 -43.10 23.50
C ALA A 8 -10.72 -41.78 24.29
N MET A 9 -9.92 -40.83 23.81
CA MET A 9 -10.00 -39.44 24.22
C MET A 9 -11.12 -38.77 23.42
N LEU A 10 -12.17 -38.36 24.12
CA LEU A 10 -13.18 -37.43 23.63
C LEU A 10 -12.53 -36.04 23.53
N ILE A 11 -12.34 -35.56 22.31
CA ILE A 11 -11.97 -34.18 22.02
C ILE A 11 -13.28 -33.38 22.09
N THR A 12 -13.47 -32.63 23.17
CA THR A 12 -14.39 -31.50 23.20
C THR A 12 -13.72 -30.31 22.51
N PRO A 13 -14.38 -29.59 21.59
CA PRO A 13 -13.79 -28.40 20.98
C PRO A 13 -13.63 -27.33 22.07
N LEU A 14 -12.42 -26.78 22.17
CA LEU A 14 -12.16 -25.61 23.00
C LEU A 14 -12.80 -24.41 22.29
N SER A 15 -13.98 -24.00 22.77
CA SER A 15 -14.49 -22.67 22.50
C SER A 15 -13.61 -21.68 23.26
N ALA A 16 -12.75 -20.95 22.55
CA ALA A 16 -12.05 -19.82 23.12
C ALA A 16 -13.06 -18.67 23.31
N ILE A 17 -13.58 -18.57 24.53
CA ILE A 17 -14.31 -17.39 24.99
C ILE A 17 -13.24 -16.37 25.39
N ALA A 18 -13.07 -15.33 24.58
CA ALA A 18 -12.33 -14.15 24.98
C ALA A 18 -13.13 -13.40 26.06
N SER A 19 -12.69 -13.52 27.31
CA SER A 19 -12.79 -12.43 28.29
C SER A 19 -11.92 -12.77 29.50
N SER A 20 -10.89 -11.96 29.77
CA SER A 20 -10.51 -11.68 31.16
C SER A 20 -9.68 -10.41 31.25
N ASP A 21 -10.22 -9.49 32.05
CA ASP A 21 -9.65 -8.25 32.51
C ASP A 21 -8.19 -8.31 33.02
N THR A 22 -7.48 -7.22 32.70
CA THR A 22 -6.37 -6.61 33.45
C THR A 22 -5.04 -7.35 33.53
N ALA A 23 -4.25 -7.24 32.45
CA ALA A 23 -2.79 -7.18 32.57
C ALA A 23 -2.38 -5.90 33.33
N PRO A 24 -1.29 -5.90 34.13
CA PRO A 24 -0.81 -4.70 34.80
C PRO A 24 -0.46 -3.64 33.75
N ALA A 25 -0.96 -2.41 33.94
CA ALA A 25 -0.68 -1.29 33.04
C ALA A 25 0.84 -1.08 32.93
N GLY A 26 1.41 -1.53 31.81
CA GLY A 26 2.69 -1.04 31.32
C GLY A 26 2.58 0.47 31.03
N PRO A 27 3.65 1.11 30.52
CA PRO A 27 3.48 2.43 29.90
C PRO A 27 2.28 2.36 28.97
N GLN A 28 1.31 3.29 29.08
CA GLN A 28 0.22 3.35 28.10
C GLN A 28 0.86 3.34 26.71
N ALA A 29 0.47 2.39 25.87
CA ALA A 29 0.85 2.42 24.47
C ALA A 29 0.45 3.80 23.92
N LEU A 30 1.36 4.44 23.19
CA LEU A 30 1.06 5.72 22.55
C LEU A 30 -0.11 5.52 21.58
N ARG A 31 -0.96 6.54 21.45
CA ARG A 31 -2.13 6.53 20.57
C ARG A 31 -2.27 7.83 19.80
N GLY A 32 -3.00 7.79 18.69
CA GLY A 32 -3.38 8.92 17.85
C GLY A 32 -2.20 9.82 17.56
N ARG A 33 -2.37 11.13 17.77
CA ARG A 33 -1.32 12.13 17.55
C ARG A 33 0.00 11.80 18.28
N ALA A 34 -0.06 11.30 19.51
CA ALA A 34 1.15 11.00 20.28
C ALA A 34 1.94 9.82 19.71
N LEU A 35 1.27 8.86 19.04
CA LEU A 35 1.93 7.79 18.30
C LEU A 35 2.51 8.32 16.99
N ILE A 36 1.73 9.12 16.25
CA ILE A 36 2.12 9.72 14.97
C ILE A 36 3.41 10.55 15.11
N ASP A 37 3.54 11.33 16.19
CA ASP A 37 4.73 12.15 16.47
C ASP A 37 6.02 11.33 16.66
N THR A 38 5.92 10.01 16.85
CA THR A 38 7.09 9.11 16.94
C THR A 38 7.52 8.55 15.58
N ILE A 39 6.67 8.64 14.56
CA ILE A 39 6.93 8.10 13.24
C ILE A 39 7.98 8.96 12.55
N THR A 40 9.02 8.31 12.02
CA THR A 40 10.00 8.96 11.14
C THR A 40 9.72 8.51 9.70
N PRO A 41 9.01 9.33 8.90
CA PRO A 41 8.40 8.87 7.64
C PRO A 41 9.37 8.54 6.48
N LEU A 42 10.69 8.79 6.63
CA LEU A 42 11.65 8.78 5.51
C LEU A 42 12.93 7.97 5.79
N GLN A 43 12.84 6.90 6.58
CA GLN A 43 13.99 6.03 6.86
C GLN A 43 13.68 4.57 6.59
N PHE A 44 13.13 4.28 5.42
CA PHE A 44 13.20 2.91 4.95
C PHE A 44 14.62 2.66 4.45
N PRO A 45 15.28 1.57 4.86
CA PRO A 45 16.47 1.15 4.18
C PRO A 45 16.02 0.73 2.78
N ASN A 46 16.11 1.66 1.82
CA ASN A 46 16.02 1.33 0.42
C ASN A 46 17.04 0.20 0.21
N GLN A 47 16.58 -1.04 -0.02
CA GLN A 47 17.47 -2.21 -0.03
C GLN A 47 18.47 -2.18 -1.21
N ILE A 48 18.32 -1.15 -2.06
CA ILE A 48 19.18 -0.75 -3.17
C ILE A 48 20.39 0.10 -2.70
N ALA A 49 20.41 0.57 -1.45
CA ALA A 49 21.64 1.13 -0.89
C ALA A 49 22.79 0.14 -1.16
N PRO A 50 23.90 0.58 -1.77
CA PRO A 50 24.98 -0.31 -2.13
C PRO A 50 25.32 -1.19 -0.93
N ARG A 51 25.12 -2.51 -1.01
CA ARG A 51 25.29 -3.43 0.15
C ARG A 51 26.73 -3.52 0.67
N ASP A 52 27.62 -2.73 0.10
CA ASP A 52 29.02 -2.63 0.45
C ASP A 52 29.27 -1.25 1.09
N ASP A 53 29.59 -1.26 2.38
CA ASP A 53 29.96 -0.09 3.17
C ASP A 53 31.03 0.77 2.46
N SER A 54 31.90 0.16 1.65
CA SER A 54 32.92 0.87 0.89
C SER A 54 32.35 1.68 -0.28
N VAL A 55 31.28 1.19 -0.92
CA VAL A 55 30.59 1.89 -2.01
C VAL A 55 29.74 3.03 -1.43
N ILE A 56 29.04 2.80 -0.31
CA ILE A 56 28.31 3.87 0.40
C ILE A 56 29.29 4.95 0.88
N ALA A 57 30.41 4.56 1.51
CA ALA A 57 31.41 5.50 1.97
C ALA A 57 32.02 6.31 0.81
N GLN A 58 32.23 5.69 -0.35
CA GLN A 58 32.70 6.38 -1.55
C GLN A 58 31.65 7.36 -2.09
N ALA A 59 30.39 6.95 -2.19
CA ALA A 59 29.30 7.78 -2.68
C ALA A 59 28.99 8.96 -1.74
N ALA A 60 29.07 8.72 -0.42
CA ALA A 60 28.95 9.73 0.63
C ALA A 60 30.16 10.67 0.73
N GLY A 61 31.24 10.40 -0.02
CA GLY A 61 32.46 11.21 -0.01
C GLY A 61 33.25 11.12 1.29
N VAL A 62 33.20 9.97 2.00
CA VAL A 62 33.95 9.75 3.24
C VAL A 62 35.46 9.83 2.95
N PRO A 63 36.21 10.74 3.61
CA PRO A 63 37.64 10.90 3.34
C PRO A 63 38.47 9.77 3.95
N VAL A 64 39.58 9.44 3.29
CA VAL A 64 40.57 8.47 3.81
C VAL A 64 41.12 8.98 5.14
N GLY A 65 40.95 8.20 6.20
CA GLY A 65 41.38 8.54 7.56
C GLY A 65 40.29 9.13 8.46
N ALA A 66 39.04 9.22 7.99
CA ALA A 66 37.89 9.50 8.85
C ALA A 66 37.79 8.49 10.00
N THR A 67 37.34 8.96 11.16
CA THR A 67 36.98 8.07 12.26
C THR A 67 35.71 7.28 11.92
N ALA A 68 35.48 6.15 12.61
CA ALA A 68 34.27 5.35 12.40
C ALA A 68 32.97 6.15 12.64
N ALA A 69 32.98 7.09 13.60
CA ALA A 69 31.82 7.93 13.89
C ALA A 69 31.55 8.97 12.79
N GLU A 70 32.61 9.59 12.23
CA GLU A 70 32.50 10.52 11.11
C GLU A 70 32.04 9.82 9.83
N ALA A 71 32.64 8.66 9.53
CA ALA A 71 32.22 7.83 8.42
C ALA A 71 30.74 7.47 8.53
N LYS A 72 30.30 6.99 9.70
CA LYS A 72 28.89 6.65 9.96
C LYS A 72 27.96 7.84 9.78
N ALA A 73 28.29 9.00 10.34
CA ALA A 73 27.44 10.19 10.22
C ALA A 73 27.30 10.66 8.76
N MET A 74 28.38 10.59 7.98
CA MET A 74 28.37 10.95 6.56
C MET A 74 27.58 9.94 5.72
N THR A 75 27.77 8.64 5.95
CA THR A 75 26.99 7.60 5.26
C THR A 75 25.52 7.65 5.64
N ASP A 76 25.18 7.85 6.91
CA ASP A 76 23.79 8.01 7.38
C ASP A 76 23.13 9.24 6.73
N SER A 77 23.84 10.37 6.66
CA SER A 77 23.35 11.60 6.02
C SER A 77 23.15 11.42 4.51
N TRP A 78 24.10 10.77 3.84
CA TRP A 78 23.99 10.46 2.41
C TRP A 78 22.85 9.49 2.13
N LEU A 79 22.71 8.41 2.91
CA LEU A 79 21.61 7.46 2.78
C LEU A 79 20.26 8.15 2.98
N LYS A 80 20.15 9.05 3.97
CA LYS A 80 18.93 9.84 4.18
C LYS A 80 18.57 10.68 2.95
N GLN A 81 19.56 11.33 2.33
CA GLN A 81 19.34 12.14 1.11
C GLN A 81 19.05 11.28 -0.12
N PHE A 82 19.72 10.13 -0.24
CA PHE A 82 19.53 9.17 -1.32
C PHE A 82 18.13 8.55 -1.26
N ASN A 83 17.69 8.11 -0.08
CA ASN A 83 16.36 7.53 0.11
C ASN A 83 15.28 8.58 -0.16
N ALA A 84 15.37 9.77 0.46
CA ALA A 84 14.40 10.84 0.26
C ALA A 84 14.25 11.32 -1.20
N LYS A 85 15.22 11.04 -2.07
CA LYS A 85 15.18 11.39 -3.50
C LYS A 85 14.64 10.25 -4.38
N ASN A 86 14.78 9.00 -3.95
CA ASN A 86 14.52 7.82 -4.77
C ASN A 86 13.37 6.95 -4.22
N GLU A 87 12.68 7.42 -3.19
CA GLU A 87 11.53 6.77 -2.57
C GLU A 87 10.27 7.37 -3.20
N LYS A 88 9.72 6.64 -4.18
CA LYS A 88 8.41 6.94 -4.80
C LYS A 88 7.26 6.18 -4.14
N SER A 89 7.60 5.18 -3.34
CA SER A 89 6.76 4.21 -2.68
C SER A 89 7.54 3.68 -1.46
N GLY A 90 6.86 3.37 -0.37
CA GLY A 90 7.52 2.88 0.85
C GLY A 90 6.59 2.02 1.68
N PRO A 91 7.13 1.06 2.46
CA PRO A 91 6.30 0.29 3.36
C PRO A 91 5.61 1.22 4.36
N ASN A 92 4.43 0.85 4.83
CA ASN A 92 3.81 1.52 5.96
C ASN A 92 4.81 1.56 7.15
N PRO A 93 5.22 2.76 7.63
CA PRO A 93 6.24 2.85 8.66
C PRO A 93 5.76 2.30 10.01
N ILE A 94 4.46 2.30 10.27
CA ILE A 94 3.90 1.73 11.50
C ILE A 94 4.04 0.21 11.44
N ALA A 95 3.53 -0.41 10.37
CA ALA A 95 3.61 -1.85 10.16
C ALA A 95 5.07 -2.33 10.13
N TYR A 96 5.94 -1.68 9.35
CA TYR A 96 7.35 -2.06 9.27
C TYR A 96 8.05 -2.01 10.63
N ASN A 97 7.86 -0.94 11.41
CA ASN A 97 8.46 -0.82 12.74
C ASN A 97 7.93 -1.90 13.68
N GLN A 98 6.63 -2.20 13.62
CA GLN A 98 6.03 -3.28 14.38
C GLN A 98 6.65 -4.64 14.02
N ARG A 99 6.79 -4.96 12.72
CA ARG A 99 7.43 -6.21 12.26
C ARG A 99 8.88 -6.32 12.74
N MET A 100 9.64 -5.22 12.70
CA MET A 100 11.02 -5.20 13.18
C MET A 100 11.11 -5.46 14.69
N GLN A 101 10.16 -4.97 15.49
CA GLN A 101 10.08 -5.26 16.92
C GLN A 101 9.76 -6.73 17.18
N GLU A 102 8.85 -7.30 16.42
CA GLU A 102 8.46 -8.71 16.50
C GLU A 102 9.60 -9.65 16.10
N LEU A 103 10.38 -9.30 15.08
CA LEU A 103 11.59 -10.03 14.72
C LEU A 103 12.61 -10.04 15.87
N ALA A 104 12.85 -8.89 16.50
CA ALA A 104 13.75 -8.79 17.65
C ALA A 104 13.22 -9.60 18.85
N GLN A 105 11.90 -9.61 19.06
CA GLN A 105 11.26 -10.41 20.09
C GLN A 105 11.39 -11.92 19.81
N ALA A 106 11.20 -12.36 18.57
CA ALA A 106 11.37 -13.76 18.18
C ALA A 106 12.82 -14.22 18.36
N ASP A 107 13.79 -13.38 17.95
CA ASP A 107 15.22 -13.65 18.13
C ASP A 107 15.61 -13.75 19.61
N ALA A 108 15.08 -12.87 20.47
CA ALA A 108 15.28 -12.94 21.92
C ALA A 108 14.74 -14.25 22.54
N MET A 109 13.77 -14.90 21.89
CA MET A 109 13.24 -16.22 22.26
C MET A 109 14.02 -17.40 21.63
N GLY A 110 14.96 -17.13 20.72
CA GLY A 110 15.66 -18.14 19.93
C GLY A 110 14.73 -18.88 18.96
N LYS A 111 13.74 -18.17 18.41
CA LYS A 111 12.69 -18.71 17.52
C LYS A 111 12.57 -17.89 16.23
N SER A 112 12.00 -18.50 15.19
CA SER A 112 11.44 -17.74 14.07
C SER A 112 10.16 -17.00 14.51
N PRO A 113 9.72 -15.96 13.78
CA PRO A 113 8.46 -15.27 14.08
C PRO A 113 7.27 -16.25 14.09
N LYS A 114 7.18 -17.13 13.09
CA LYS A 114 6.16 -18.20 13.02
C LYS A 114 6.16 -19.07 14.29
N ALA A 115 7.33 -19.55 14.73
CA ALA A 115 7.45 -20.39 15.93
C ALA A 115 7.20 -19.63 17.25
N ALA A 116 7.33 -18.30 17.22
CA ALA A 116 7.00 -17.41 18.33
C ALA A 116 5.51 -17.01 18.35
N GLY A 117 4.76 -17.25 17.27
CA GLY A 117 3.39 -16.74 17.10
C GLY A 117 3.37 -15.23 16.93
N LEU A 118 4.38 -14.69 16.26
CA LEU A 118 4.55 -13.27 15.94
C LEU A 118 4.60 -13.09 14.42
N GLY A 119 4.33 -11.88 13.94
CA GLY A 119 4.18 -11.58 12.52
C GLY A 119 2.75 -11.17 12.18
N GLU A 120 2.44 -11.15 10.88
CA GLU A 120 1.21 -10.59 10.31
C GLU A 120 0.19 -11.70 10.22
N ILE A 121 -0.45 -12.02 11.35
CA ILE A 121 -1.31 -13.19 11.49
C ILE A 121 -2.65 -12.79 12.10
N GLY A 122 -3.70 -13.54 11.80
CA GLY A 122 -5.06 -13.26 12.26
C GLY A 122 -5.93 -12.69 11.15
N VAL A 123 -6.87 -11.83 11.54
CA VAL A 123 -7.81 -11.17 10.63
C VAL A 123 -7.37 -9.72 10.49
N ALA A 124 -7.24 -9.25 9.25
CA ALA A 124 -7.12 -7.84 8.94
C ALA A 124 -8.48 -7.29 8.52
N GLU A 125 -8.81 -6.09 9.00
CA GLU A 125 -10.03 -5.37 8.63
C GLU A 125 -9.64 -4.14 7.82
N MET A 126 -9.89 -4.19 6.51
CA MET A 126 -9.57 -3.10 5.58
C MET A 126 -10.78 -2.21 5.30
N LEU A 127 -10.55 -0.90 5.31
CA LEU A 127 -11.48 0.07 4.72
C LEU A 127 -11.05 0.40 3.31
N MET A 128 -11.96 0.20 2.36
CA MET A 128 -11.79 0.64 0.98
C MET A 128 -12.76 1.77 0.61
N VAL A 129 -12.26 2.80 -0.07
CA VAL A 129 -13.09 3.92 -0.56
C VAL A 129 -12.78 4.20 -2.02
N ALA A 130 -13.78 4.09 -2.89
CA ALA A 130 -13.65 4.47 -4.28
C ALA A 130 -14.02 5.96 -4.46
N PHE A 131 -13.25 6.72 -5.25
CA PHE A 131 -13.49 8.14 -5.48
C PHE A 131 -13.33 8.53 -6.96
N GLU A 132 -14.15 9.48 -7.40
CA GLU A 132 -14.16 9.98 -8.76
C GLU A 132 -14.03 11.51 -8.81
N PHE A 133 -13.70 12.05 -9.97
CA PHE A 133 -13.33 13.46 -10.13
C PHE A 133 -14.42 14.24 -10.86
N ALA A 134 -15.11 15.13 -10.17
CA ALA A 134 -16.14 15.99 -10.78
C ALA A 134 -15.58 17.32 -11.30
N GLY A 135 -14.38 17.66 -10.83
CA GLY A 135 -13.78 18.97 -10.99
C GLY A 135 -13.29 19.27 -12.39
N THR A 136 -13.05 20.56 -12.62
CA THR A 136 -12.30 21.05 -13.76
C THR A 136 -11.34 22.13 -13.27
N ASP A 137 -10.05 21.93 -13.52
CA ASP A 137 -9.00 22.82 -13.07
C ASP A 137 -8.24 23.44 -14.25
N GLU A 138 -7.82 24.69 -14.05
CA GLU A 138 -6.86 25.37 -14.93
C GLU A 138 -5.46 25.25 -14.32
N LEU A 139 -4.69 24.27 -14.80
CA LEU A 139 -3.41 23.89 -14.22
C LEU A 139 -2.26 24.66 -14.89
N PRO A 140 -1.31 25.23 -14.13
CA PRO A 140 -0.21 26.02 -14.70
C PRO A 140 0.83 25.14 -15.41
N VAL A 141 1.19 25.52 -16.63
CA VAL A 141 2.17 24.83 -17.48
C VAL A 141 3.46 25.63 -17.55
N CYS A 142 4.60 24.97 -17.41
CA CYS A 142 5.94 25.53 -17.52
C CYS A 142 6.79 24.80 -18.59
N ASP A 143 7.86 25.43 -19.08
CA ASP A 143 8.89 24.73 -19.84
C ASP A 143 9.84 23.95 -18.90
N ASP A 144 10.77 23.18 -19.47
CA ASP A 144 11.74 22.38 -18.72
C ASP A 144 12.65 23.22 -17.79
N ASP A 145 12.76 24.53 -18.05
CA ASP A 145 13.52 25.48 -17.23
C ASP A 145 12.65 26.14 -16.13
N GLY A 146 11.37 25.75 -16.02
CA GLY A 146 10.42 26.28 -15.05
C GLY A 146 9.82 27.64 -15.42
N ASN A 147 9.97 28.09 -16.67
CA ASN A 147 9.36 29.34 -17.12
C ASN A 147 7.88 29.11 -17.48
N PRO A 148 6.95 29.96 -16.99
CA PRO A 148 5.53 29.81 -17.30
C PRO A 148 5.23 29.89 -18.80
N MET A 149 4.48 28.91 -19.31
CA MET A 149 4.02 28.81 -20.70
C MET A 149 2.53 29.10 -20.86
N GLY A 150 1.73 28.93 -19.81
CA GLY A 150 0.28 29.14 -19.84
C GLY A 150 -0.45 28.27 -18.82
N THR A 151 -1.70 27.92 -19.14
CA THR A 151 -2.48 26.91 -18.41
C THR A 151 -2.97 25.81 -19.33
N VAL A 152 -3.33 24.69 -18.75
CA VAL A 152 -4.06 23.60 -19.39
C VAL A 152 -5.30 23.28 -18.57
N THR A 153 -6.43 23.08 -19.25
CA THR A 153 -7.68 22.65 -18.62
C THR A 153 -7.64 21.13 -18.44
N ALA A 154 -7.79 20.64 -17.20
CA ALA A 154 -7.96 19.23 -16.88
C ALA A 154 -9.35 19.00 -16.26
N SER A 155 -9.95 17.84 -16.52
CA SER A 155 -11.29 17.49 -16.03
C SER A 155 -11.41 15.99 -15.84
N GLY A 156 -12.26 15.56 -14.90
CA GLY A 156 -12.56 14.15 -14.72
C GLY A 156 -11.36 13.30 -14.28
N PRO A 157 -11.44 11.97 -14.47
CA PRO A 157 -12.60 11.24 -14.99
C PRO A 157 -13.67 10.93 -13.92
N LEU A 158 -14.89 10.63 -14.37
CA LEU A 158 -15.85 9.86 -13.58
C LEU A 158 -15.55 8.37 -13.72
N HIS A 159 -15.98 7.56 -12.75
CA HIS A 159 -15.85 6.11 -12.91
C HIS A 159 -16.70 5.60 -14.09
N ASN A 160 -16.34 4.44 -14.64
CA ASN A 160 -16.90 3.83 -15.85
C ASN A 160 -16.67 4.61 -17.15
N GLU A 161 -15.68 5.52 -17.18
CA GLU A 161 -15.28 6.23 -18.40
C GLU A 161 -14.11 5.54 -19.14
N ILE A 162 -13.51 4.48 -18.57
CA ILE A 162 -12.47 3.69 -19.23
C ILE A 162 -13.03 3.00 -20.48
N PRO A 163 -12.47 3.27 -21.69
CA PRO A 163 -12.98 2.69 -22.93
C PRO A 163 -12.87 1.16 -22.97
N ASP A 164 -13.90 0.50 -23.52
CA ASP A 164 -13.87 -0.95 -23.77
C ASP A 164 -12.67 -1.31 -24.67
N PRO A 165 -11.72 -2.16 -24.20
CA PRO A 165 -10.56 -2.54 -24.97
C PRO A 165 -10.90 -3.46 -26.16
N ALA A 166 -12.12 -4.01 -26.23
CA ALA A 166 -12.52 -4.93 -27.29
C ALA A 166 -12.34 -4.34 -28.70
N GLY A 167 -11.67 -5.09 -29.57
CA GLY A 167 -11.46 -4.70 -30.97
C GLY A 167 -10.32 -3.69 -31.20
N THR A 168 -9.64 -3.23 -30.15
CA THR A 168 -8.43 -2.39 -30.26
C THR A 168 -7.15 -3.22 -30.53
N GLY A 169 -7.23 -4.53 -30.29
CA GLY A 169 -6.07 -5.44 -30.29
C GLY A 169 -5.47 -5.67 -28.90
N ASP A 170 -5.96 -4.95 -27.89
CA ASP A 170 -5.66 -5.19 -26.49
C ASP A 170 -6.29 -6.53 -26.03
N ASN A 171 -5.44 -7.45 -25.60
CA ASN A 171 -5.80 -8.74 -25.03
C ASN A 171 -5.25 -8.94 -23.62
N ASN A 172 -4.88 -7.86 -22.92
CA ASN A 172 -4.18 -7.89 -21.64
C ASN A 172 -4.94 -7.16 -20.53
N THR A 173 -5.67 -6.09 -20.85
CA THR A 173 -6.29 -5.22 -19.84
C THR A 173 -7.53 -5.85 -19.22
N LEU A 174 -7.61 -5.87 -17.89
CA LEU A 174 -8.84 -6.22 -17.16
C LEU A 174 -9.87 -5.11 -17.38
N TRP A 175 -11.12 -5.49 -17.70
CA TRP A 175 -12.16 -4.50 -17.94
C TRP A 175 -13.55 -5.06 -17.70
N THR A 176 -14.43 -4.21 -17.16
CA THR A 176 -15.88 -4.42 -17.07
C THR A 176 -16.60 -3.14 -17.52
N SER A 177 -17.84 -3.27 -17.96
CA SER A 177 -18.68 -2.11 -18.31
C SER A 177 -19.24 -1.38 -17.10
N ASP A 178 -19.06 -1.93 -15.90
CA ASP A 178 -19.56 -1.39 -14.63
C ASP A 178 -18.64 -1.78 -13.47
N PHE A 179 -17.65 -0.93 -13.20
CA PHE A 179 -16.76 -0.94 -12.03
C PHE A 179 -17.51 -0.40 -10.79
N ASN A 180 -18.53 -1.14 -10.37
CA ASN A 180 -19.29 -0.82 -9.17
C ASN A 180 -18.64 -1.40 -7.89
N ILE A 181 -19.18 -1.06 -6.73
CA ILE A 181 -18.65 -1.55 -5.44
C ILE A 181 -18.68 -3.09 -5.34
N ASP A 182 -19.73 -3.74 -5.84
CA ASP A 182 -19.85 -5.21 -5.82
C ASP A 182 -18.74 -5.89 -6.66
N TRP A 183 -18.28 -5.25 -7.73
CA TRP A 183 -17.15 -5.72 -8.52
C TRP A 183 -15.88 -5.78 -7.67
N TYR A 184 -15.53 -4.71 -6.98
CA TYR A 184 -14.34 -4.67 -6.14
C TYR A 184 -14.45 -5.56 -4.91
N ASP A 185 -15.63 -5.61 -4.28
CA ASP A 185 -15.90 -6.54 -3.18
C ASP A 185 -15.64 -7.98 -3.62
N SER A 186 -16.14 -8.36 -4.80
CA SER A 186 -15.88 -9.68 -5.39
C SER A 186 -14.40 -9.92 -5.71
N LEU A 187 -13.71 -8.91 -6.25
CA LEU A 187 -12.30 -8.99 -6.62
C LEU A 187 -11.40 -9.10 -5.38
N ILE A 188 -11.70 -8.40 -4.29
CA ILE A 188 -10.77 -8.26 -3.17
C ILE A 188 -11.16 -9.19 -2.02
N PHE A 189 -12.40 -9.11 -1.56
CA PHE A 189 -12.90 -9.83 -0.38
C PHE A 189 -13.71 -11.10 -0.72
N GLY A 190 -14.14 -11.24 -1.98
CA GLY A 190 -14.92 -12.36 -2.47
C GLY A 190 -14.11 -13.53 -3.04
N ASP A 191 -14.75 -14.30 -3.92
CA ASP A 191 -14.16 -15.45 -4.63
C ASP A 191 -13.88 -15.12 -6.11
N GLY A 192 -13.51 -13.87 -6.38
CA GLY A 192 -13.20 -13.35 -7.71
C GLY A 192 -14.44 -12.91 -8.53
N VAL A 193 -14.18 -12.23 -9.64
CA VAL A 193 -15.20 -11.55 -10.47
C VAL A 193 -15.86 -12.43 -11.54
N GLY A 194 -15.47 -13.71 -11.61
CA GLY A 194 -15.99 -14.66 -12.60
C GLY A 194 -15.42 -14.44 -14.01
N VAL A 195 -16.24 -14.65 -15.04
CA VAL A 195 -15.78 -14.58 -16.45
C VAL A 195 -15.83 -13.16 -16.98
N VAL A 196 -14.68 -12.64 -17.38
CA VAL A 196 -14.49 -11.29 -17.95
C VAL A 196 -13.99 -11.36 -19.39
N ARG A 197 -13.89 -10.21 -20.07
CA ARG A 197 -13.28 -10.09 -21.41
C ARG A 197 -13.79 -11.15 -22.40
N THR A 198 -15.12 -11.31 -22.50
CA THR A 198 -15.77 -12.30 -23.38
C THR A 198 -15.53 -12.07 -24.88
N ASP A 199 -14.92 -10.95 -25.26
CA ASP A 199 -14.38 -10.68 -26.59
C ASP A 199 -13.15 -11.55 -26.90
N LEU A 200 -12.48 -12.11 -25.89
CA LEU A 200 -11.31 -12.97 -26.00
C LEU A 200 -11.68 -14.46 -26.07
N ASN A 201 -10.69 -15.29 -26.43
CA ASN A 201 -10.77 -16.75 -26.36
C ASN A 201 -11.99 -17.35 -27.10
N ASP A 202 -12.27 -16.88 -28.32
CA ASP A 202 -13.40 -17.32 -29.16
C ASP A 202 -14.77 -17.19 -28.46
N GLY A 203 -14.93 -16.20 -27.57
CA GLY A 203 -16.16 -15.99 -26.81
C GLY A 203 -16.18 -16.65 -25.43
N ALA A 204 -15.14 -17.39 -25.06
CA ALA A 204 -15.05 -18.03 -23.75
C ALA A 204 -14.69 -17.05 -22.62
N GLY A 205 -14.07 -15.91 -22.95
CA GLY A 205 -13.57 -14.96 -21.95
C GLY A 205 -12.39 -15.50 -21.15
N VAL A 206 -12.07 -14.80 -20.06
CA VAL A 206 -11.07 -15.18 -19.06
C VAL A 206 -11.80 -15.42 -17.75
N ASP A 207 -11.64 -16.62 -17.17
CA ASP A 207 -12.29 -16.99 -15.91
C ASP A 207 -11.39 -16.61 -14.73
N LEU A 208 -11.85 -15.64 -13.93
CA LEU A 208 -11.19 -15.15 -12.72
C LEU A 208 -11.91 -15.63 -11.46
N THR A 209 -12.70 -16.72 -11.53
CA THR A 209 -13.26 -17.36 -10.34
C THR A 209 -12.12 -17.90 -9.47
N GLY A 210 -12.14 -17.59 -8.18
CA GLY A 210 -11.09 -17.91 -7.21
C GLY A 210 -9.91 -16.93 -7.19
N VAL A 211 -9.87 -15.97 -8.11
CA VAL A 211 -8.82 -14.94 -8.17
C VAL A 211 -9.28 -13.75 -7.35
N SER A 212 -8.87 -13.70 -6.08
CA SER A 212 -9.16 -12.58 -5.18
C SER A 212 -8.06 -12.30 -4.17
N GLY A 213 -8.14 -11.14 -3.53
CA GLY A 213 -7.16 -10.68 -2.54
C GLY A 213 -7.13 -11.59 -1.32
N THR A 214 -8.32 -11.86 -0.75
CA THR A 214 -8.50 -12.79 0.35
C THR A 214 -7.96 -14.18 0.02
N ASN A 215 -8.30 -14.74 -1.15
CA ASN A 215 -7.79 -16.06 -1.55
C ASN A 215 -6.27 -16.07 -1.71
N TRP A 216 -5.71 -15.03 -2.34
CA TRP A 216 -4.27 -14.93 -2.57
C TRP A 216 -3.50 -14.80 -1.25
N TYR A 217 -3.92 -13.93 -0.32
CA TYR A 217 -3.28 -13.78 0.99
C TYR A 217 -3.45 -15.03 1.87
N ALA A 218 -4.61 -15.69 1.82
CA ALA A 218 -4.82 -16.97 2.49
C ALA A 218 -3.87 -18.05 1.95
N GLU A 219 -3.63 -18.09 0.64
CA GLU A 219 -2.64 -18.98 0.04
C GLU A 219 -1.21 -18.64 0.50
N GLN A 220 -0.80 -17.37 0.40
CA GLN A 220 0.57 -16.95 0.74
C GLN A 220 0.91 -17.22 2.21
N SER A 221 -0.07 -17.01 3.10
CA SER A 221 0.06 -17.19 4.55
C SER A 221 -0.17 -18.63 5.01
N GLU A 222 -0.61 -19.53 4.12
CA GLU A 222 -1.07 -20.89 4.46
C GLU A 222 -2.22 -20.87 5.51
N GLY A 223 -3.12 -19.89 5.38
CA GLY A 223 -4.28 -19.67 6.27
C GLY A 223 -3.95 -19.06 7.62
N LEU A 224 -2.76 -18.47 7.79
CA LEU A 224 -2.39 -17.74 9.01
C LEU A 224 -2.90 -16.30 9.02
N TYR A 225 -3.20 -15.76 7.85
CA TYR A 225 -3.67 -14.40 7.65
C TYR A 225 -4.90 -14.41 6.77
N ASP A 226 -5.94 -13.73 7.24
CA ASP A 226 -7.24 -13.61 6.59
C ASP A 226 -7.50 -12.13 6.33
N LEU A 227 -7.44 -11.76 5.05
CA LEU A 227 -7.74 -10.40 4.61
C LEU A 227 -9.25 -10.24 4.50
N GLN A 228 -9.83 -9.42 5.37
CA GLN A 228 -11.23 -9.02 5.36
C GLN A 228 -11.33 -7.49 5.22
N GLY A 229 -12.54 -7.01 4.99
CA GLY A 229 -12.78 -5.58 4.90
C GLY A 229 -14.13 -5.26 4.29
N GLU A 230 -14.38 -3.97 4.15
CA GLU A 230 -15.59 -3.44 3.55
C GLU A 230 -15.24 -2.25 2.64
N PHE A 231 -16.06 -2.09 1.61
CA PHE A 231 -16.08 -0.87 0.82
C PHE A 231 -17.07 0.13 1.40
N PHE A 232 -16.70 1.42 1.39
CA PHE A 232 -17.69 2.48 1.48
C PHE A 232 -18.72 2.28 0.34
N PRO A 233 -20.03 2.35 0.61
CA PRO A 233 -21.05 1.72 -0.23
C PRO A 233 -21.33 2.46 -1.56
N GLN A 234 -20.53 3.47 -1.90
CA GLN A 234 -20.64 4.25 -3.13
C GLN A 234 -19.30 4.88 -3.49
N TRP A 235 -19.14 5.26 -4.75
CA TRP A 235 -18.07 6.16 -5.17
C TRP A 235 -18.31 7.55 -4.56
N VAL A 236 -17.31 8.10 -3.87
CA VAL A 236 -17.35 9.48 -3.37
C VAL A 236 -16.84 10.44 -4.45
N GLN A 237 -17.34 11.68 -4.42
CA GLN A 237 -17.03 12.66 -5.47
C GLN A 237 -16.07 13.72 -4.95
N LEU A 238 -14.91 13.87 -5.62
CA LEU A 238 -13.95 14.93 -5.33
C LEU A 238 -14.17 16.16 -6.23
N ASP A 239 -13.93 17.34 -5.67
CA ASP A 239 -14.22 18.64 -6.30
C ASP A 239 -13.21 19.06 -7.37
N HIS A 240 -12.04 18.40 -7.43
CA HIS A 240 -10.96 18.68 -8.37
C HIS A 240 -10.81 17.57 -9.42
N SER A 241 -10.14 17.89 -10.53
CA SER A 241 -9.77 16.94 -11.59
C SER A 241 -8.64 16.02 -11.12
N GLU A 242 -8.48 14.86 -11.76
CA GLU A 242 -7.37 13.95 -11.45
C GLU A 242 -6.01 14.65 -11.56
N GLY A 243 -5.82 15.46 -12.60
CA GLY A 243 -4.58 16.21 -12.81
C GLY A 243 -4.26 17.24 -11.73
N PHE A 244 -5.23 17.69 -10.93
CA PHE A 244 -4.94 18.51 -9.76
C PHE A 244 -4.14 17.73 -8.70
N TYR A 245 -4.46 16.45 -8.54
CA TYR A 245 -3.83 15.55 -7.56
C TYR A 245 -2.60 14.83 -8.13
N GLY A 246 -2.69 14.33 -9.37
CA GLY A 246 -1.71 13.43 -9.97
C GLY A 246 -0.61 14.09 -10.79
N TRP A 247 -0.75 15.36 -11.22
CA TRP A 247 0.23 15.94 -12.14
C TRP A 247 1.53 16.39 -11.46
N GLU A 248 2.54 15.53 -11.50
CA GLU A 248 3.84 15.79 -10.91
C GLU A 248 4.74 16.74 -11.72
N GLY A 249 5.69 17.36 -11.02
CA GLY A 249 6.65 18.30 -11.59
C GLY A 249 7.67 17.62 -12.51
N GLY A 250 7.72 18.06 -13.76
CA GLY A 250 8.63 17.50 -14.78
C GLY A 250 7.96 16.52 -15.74
N ASP A 251 6.72 16.12 -15.47
CA ASP A 251 5.97 15.28 -16.40
C ASP A 251 5.24 16.13 -17.45
N PRO A 252 5.37 15.78 -18.74
CA PRO A 252 4.80 16.56 -19.82
C PRO A 252 3.27 16.48 -19.77
N ASN A 253 2.57 17.57 -20.06
CA ASN A 253 1.11 17.56 -20.16
C ASN A 253 0.63 16.64 -21.31
N PRO A 254 -0.38 15.77 -21.10
CA PRO A 254 -0.94 14.88 -22.13
C PRO A 254 -1.55 15.61 -23.34
N TYR A 255 -2.02 16.86 -23.17
CA TYR A 255 -2.73 17.62 -24.21
C TYR A 255 -1.81 18.51 -25.08
N GLY A 256 -0.49 18.50 -24.87
CA GLY A 256 0.40 19.45 -25.56
C GLY A 256 1.88 19.36 -25.18
N ALA A 257 2.53 20.51 -25.06
CA ALA A 257 3.94 20.63 -24.66
C ALA A 257 4.06 21.43 -23.36
N GLY A 258 5.09 21.13 -22.57
CA GLY A 258 5.34 21.72 -21.25
C GLY A 258 5.00 20.76 -20.10
N VAL A 259 5.48 21.07 -18.91
CA VAL A 259 5.39 20.28 -17.68
C VAL A 259 4.65 21.05 -16.58
N SER A 260 4.33 20.38 -15.47
CA SER A 260 3.75 21.04 -14.31
C SER A 260 4.73 22.07 -13.72
N CYS A 261 4.28 23.31 -13.48
CA CYS A 261 5.12 24.33 -12.84
C CYS A 261 5.46 24.00 -11.38
N SER A 262 4.54 23.30 -10.73
CA SER A 262 4.59 22.83 -9.35
C SER A 262 3.44 21.86 -9.19
N LEU A 263 3.54 20.92 -8.25
CA LEU A 263 2.43 20.04 -7.90
C LEU A 263 1.15 20.88 -7.65
N PRO A 264 0.07 20.71 -8.44
CA PRO A 264 -1.06 21.64 -8.40
C PRO A 264 -1.82 21.65 -7.07
N SER A 265 -2.02 20.48 -6.47
CA SER A 265 -2.59 20.34 -5.12
C SER A 265 -1.69 20.89 -4.00
N GLY A 266 -0.40 21.11 -4.29
CA GLY A 266 0.61 21.46 -3.30
C GLY A 266 1.08 20.29 -2.41
N ASN A 267 0.43 19.13 -2.49
CA ASN A 267 0.76 17.91 -1.73
C ASN A 267 0.25 16.65 -2.45
N THR A 268 1.10 15.63 -2.62
CA THR A 268 0.77 14.42 -3.38
C THR A 268 -0.32 13.58 -2.72
N SER A 269 -0.53 13.73 -1.41
CA SER A 269 -1.55 13.01 -0.64
C SER A 269 -2.85 13.81 -0.41
N ALA A 270 -3.05 14.94 -1.09
CA ALA A 270 -4.21 15.81 -0.86
C ALA A 270 -5.56 15.09 -1.07
N PHE A 271 -5.63 14.16 -2.03
CA PHE A 271 -6.84 13.38 -2.28
C PHE A 271 -7.26 12.53 -1.08
N VAL A 272 -6.35 12.15 -0.17
CA VAL A 272 -6.68 11.38 1.04
C VAL A 272 -7.56 12.23 1.97
N GLY A 273 -7.16 13.47 2.21
CA GLY A 273 -7.93 14.41 3.03
C GLY A 273 -9.30 14.72 2.41
N ASP A 274 -9.34 14.93 1.09
CA ASP A 274 -10.59 15.19 0.38
C ASP A 274 -11.52 13.97 0.35
N THR A 275 -10.96 12.76 0.24
CA THR A 275 -11.72 11.49 0.32
C THR A 275 -12.33 11.30 1.70
N ILE A 276 -11.57 11.54 2.77
CA ILE A 276 -12.07 11.51 4.15
C ILE A 276 -13.20 12.53 4.33
N ALA A 277 -13.02 13.76 3.81
CA ALA A 277 -14.03 14.80 3.87
C ALA A 277 -15.31 14.41 3.12
N ALA A 278 -15.17 13.76 1.95
CA ALA A 278 -16.29 13.29 1.15
C ALA A 278 -17.05 12.12 1.84
N VAL A 279 -16.34 11.16 2.42
CA VAL A 279 -16.94 10.09 3.25
C VAL A 279 -17.75 10.69 4.40
N ASN A 280 -17.17 11.63 5.15
CA ASN A 280 -17.85 12.30 6.27
C ASN A 280 -19.03 13.18 5.82
N ALA A 281 -19.00 13.71 4.58
CA ALA A 281 -20.12 14.47 4.02
C ALA A 281 -21.28 13.56 3.62
N ASP A 282 -20.98 12.40 3.04
CA ASP A 282 -21.95 11.39 2.59
C ASP A 282 -22.57 10.61 3.76
N ASP A 283 -21.75 10.24 4.76
CA ASP A 283 -22.19 9.64 6.02
C ASP A 283 -21.55 10.33 7.24
N PRO A 284 -22.21 11.35 7.82
CA PRO A 284 -21.72 12.05 9.01
C PRO A 284 -21.62 11.19 10.27
N ASN A 285 -22.11 9.94 10.27
CA ASN A 285 -21.98 9.01 11.39
C ASN A 285 -21.12 7.79 11.02
N PHE A 286 -20.32 7.88 9.95
CA PHE A 286 -19.41 6.82 9.57
C PHE A 286 -18.47 6.47 10.73
N ASP A 287 -18.44 5.18 11.10
CA ASP A 287 -17.73 4.71 12.29
C ASP A 287 -16.29 4.33 11.97
N TRP A 288 -15.43 5.33 11.81
CA TRP A 288 -14.00 5.15 11.54
C TRP A 288 -13.30 4.25 12.56
N ALA A 289 -13.76 4.21 13.81
CA ALA A 289 -13.15 3.41 14.87
C ALA A 289 -13.34 1.89 14.65
N THR A 290 -14.24 1.46 13.77
CA THR A 290 -14.37 0.06 13.37
C THR A 290 -13.08 -0.47 12.72
N TYR A 291 -12.32 0.41 12.06
CA TYR A 291 -11.09 0.07 11.34
C TYR A 291 -9.79 0.39 12.12
N ASP A 292 -9.90 0.77 13.40
CA ASP A 292 -8.80 0.89 14.38
C ASP A 292 -8.86 -0.32 15.33
N THR A 293 -8.56 -1.52 14.82
CA THR A 293 -8.82 -2.77 15.53
C THR A 293 -7.88 -3.00 16.72
N ASP A 294 -6.67 -2.43 16.65
CA ASP A 294 -5.70 -2.47 17.74
C ASP A 294 -5.89 -1.36 18.78
N ASN A 295 -6.85 -0.46 18.54
CA ASN A 295 -7.15 0.69 19.38
C ASN A 295 -5.89 1.53 19.62
N ASN A 296 -5.19 1.91 18.56
CA ASN A 296 -4.10 2.86 18.61
C ASN A 296 -4.51 4.26 18.13
N GLY A 297 -5.74 4.45 17.64
CA GLY A 297 -6.25 5.73 17.13
C GLY A 297 -5.87 6.00 15.67
N ILE A 298 -5.50 4.97 14.92
CA ILE A 298 -5.12 5.03 13.50
C ILE A 298 -5.89 3.93 12.78
N VAL A 299 -6.46 4.23 11.62
CA VAL A 299 -7.06 3.20 10.74
C VAL A 299 -5.96 2.23 10.30
N ASP A 300 -6.16 0.94 10.53
CA ASP A 300 -5.16 -0.11 10.32
C ASP A 300 -4.76 -0.25 8.84
N HIS A 301 -5.77 -0.31 7.96
CA HIS A 301 -5.61 -0.50 6.52
C HIS A 301 -6.62 0.39 5.77
N PHE A 302 -6.12 1.45 5.12
CA PHE A 302 -6.92 2.38 4.32
C PHE A 302 -6.49 2.34 2.86
N MET A 303 -7.31 1.76 1.99
CA MET A 303 -7.05 1.70 0.56
C MET A 303 -8.11 2.51 -0.20
N VAL A 304 -7.69 3.23 -1.23
CA VAL A 304 -8.57 4.02 -2.07
C VAL A 304 -8.46 3.60 -3.54
N VAL A 305 -9.58 3.65 -4.24
CA VAL A 305 -9.66 3.39 -5.68
C VAL A 305 -9.99 4.69 -6.38
N HIS A 306 -9.13 5.17 -7.28
CA HIS A 306 -9.42 6.38 -8.06
C HIS A 306 -10.06 6.04 -9.40
N ALA A 307 -10.98 6.87 -9.89
CA ALA A 307 -11.53 6.73 -11.24
C ALA A 307 -10.43 6.88 -12.30
N GLY A 308 -10.55 6.15 -13.41
CA GLY A 308 -9.57 6.18 -14.49
C GLY A 308 -8.45 5.15 -14.38
N VAL A 309 -7.53 5.21 -15.35
CA VAL A 309 -6.40 4.28 -15.51
C VAL A 309 -5.18 4.85 -14.78
N GLY A 310 -4.43 4.01 -14.07
CA GLY A 310 -3.22 4.43 -13.37
C GLY A 310 -2.09 4.89 -14.30
N ASP A 311 -1.28 5.85 -13.88
CA ASP A 311 -0.15 6.35 -14.68
C ASP A 311 0.89 5.26 -14.97
N GLU A 312 1.03 4.25 -14.09
CA GLU A 312 1.88 3.08 -14.31
C GLU A 312 1.49 2.24 -15.55
N ALA A 313 0.22 2.33 -15.96
CA ALA A 313 -0.34 1.71 -17.16
C ALA A 313 -0.47 2.70 -18.34
N GLY A 314 0.01 3.94 -18.17
CA GLY A 314 -0.01 5.02 -19.16
C GLY A 314 -1.16 6.01 -19.01
N GLY A 315 -1.95 5.91 -17.95
CA GLY A 315 -2.90 6.96 -17.51
C GLY A 315 -4.14 7.16 -18.37
N GLY A 316 -4.39 6.30 -19.36
CA GLY A 316 -5.60 6.38 -20.19
C GLY A 316 -5.76 7.72 -20.91
N GLU A 317 -6.93 8.36 -20.78
CA GLU A 317 -7.18 9.68 -21.36
C GLU A 317 -6.46 10.80 -20.61
N GLN A 318 -6.21 10.62 -19.31
CA GLN A 318 -5.52 11.57 -18.44
C GLN A 318 -3.99 11.51 -18.61
N GLY A 319 -3.45 10.42 -19.17
CA GLY A 319 -2.03 10.25 -19.42
C GLY A 319 -1.18 10.50 -18.17
N THR A 320 -0.12 11.28 -18.31
CA THR A 320 0.80 11.67 -17.22
C THR A 320 0.19 12.57 -16.14
N MET A 321 -1.10 12.91 -16.22
CA MET A 321 -1.83 13.57 -15.14
C MET A 321 -2.55 12.56 -14.24
N ALA A 322 -2.61 11.29 -14.63
CA ALA A 322 -3.24 10.24 -13.85
C ALA A 322 -2.47 10.00 -12.54
N ILE A 323 -3.17 9.48 -11.54
CA ILE A 323 -2.51 9.06 -10.30
C ILE A 323 -1.77 7.74 -10.56
N TRP A 324 -0.53 7.64 -10.07
CA TRP A 324 0.25 6.41 -10.08
C TRP A 324 -0.13 5.55 -8.87
N SER A 325 -0.32 4.24 -9.00
CA SER A 325 -0.60 3.34 -7.86
C SER A 325 0.52 3.29 -6.82
N HIS A 326 0.23 3.55 -5.55
CA HIS A 326 1.25 3.48 -4.49
C HIS A 326 0.68 3.33 -3.08
N SER A 327 1.52 2.87 -2.15
CA SER A 327 1.35 3.01 -0.71
C SER A 327 2.29 4.07 -0.13
N PHE A 328 1.75 5.00 0.65
CA PHE A 328 2.54 6.05 1.29
C PHE A 328 1.87 6.62 2.55
N VAL A 329 2.58 7.50 3.24
CA VAL A 329 2.01 8.25 4.37
C VAL A 329 1.28 9.50 3.90
N ALA A 330 0.10 9.76 4.47
CA ALA A 330 -0.68 10.95 4.19
C ALA A 330 -0.21 12.13 5.04
N THR A 331 -0.24 13.33 4.45
CA THR A 331 -0.12 14.58 5.21
C THR A 331 -1.32 15.48 4.93
N CYS A 332 -1.85 16.13 5.96
CA CYS A 332 -3.06 16.94 5.86
C CYS A 332 -2.96 18.24 6.68
N ASP A 333 -3.68 19.26 6.22
CA ASP A 333 -3.90 20.51 6.97
C ASP A 333 -5.08 20.32 7.93
N ASN A 334 -4.84 19.62 9.03
CA ASN A 334 -5.90 19.18 9.95
C ASN A 334 -6.62 20.34 10.66
N ASP A 335 -6.02 21.53 10.74
CA ASP A 335 -6.59 22.70 11.41
C ASP A 335 -6.95 23.86 10.47
N GLY A 336 -6.78 23.66 9.16
CA GLY A 336 -7.11 24.64 8.12
C GLY A 336 -6.23 25.89 8.15
N ASN A 337 -5.03 25.81 8.74
CA ASN A 337 -4.11 26.94 8.87
C ASN A 337 -3.08 27.02 7.73
N GLY A 338 -3.06 26.02 6.85
CA GLY A 338 -2.11 25.85 5.74
C GLY A 338 -0.86 25.05 6.10
N THR A 339 -0.79 24.41 7.27
CA THR A 339 0.36 23.60 7.71
C THR A 339 0.04 22.13 7.57
N LEU A 340 0.81 21.43 6.74
CA LEU A 340 0.67 19.98 6.58
C LEU A 340 1.31 19.25 7.77
N GLU A 341 0.55 18.37 8.38
CA GLU A 341 0.97 17.46 9.44
C GLU A 341 0.88 16.01 8.97
N LEU A 342 1.74 15.14 9.49
CA LEU A 342 1.66 13.70 9.24
C LEU A 342 0.33 13.16 9.78
N GLY A 343 -0.37 12.35 8.99
CA GLY A 343 -1.68 11.81 9.34
C GLY A 343 -2.82 12.81 9.16
N CYS A 344 -3.87 12.33 8.52
CA CYS A 344 -5.12 13.04 8.27
C CYS A 344 -6.14 12.70 9.34
N LEU A 345 -6.68 13.71 10.02
CA LEU A 345 -7.74 13.54 11.01
C LEU A 345 -9.02 13.09 10.32
N ALA A 346 -9.46 11.86 10.59
CA ALA A 346 -10.66 11.28 9.98
C ALA A 346 -11.91 11.54 10.84
N TYR A 347 -11.74 11.51 12.16
CA TYR A 347 -12.81 11.74 13.13
C TYR A 347 -12.23 12.33 14.42
N ASP A 348 -12.93 13.28 15.05
CA ASP A 348 -12.49 14.02 16.25
C ASP A 348 -13.39 13.81 17.48
N GLY A 349 -14.22 12.75 17.46
CA GLY A 349 -15.18 12.51 18.54
C GLY A 349 -16.38 13.46 18.56
N GLY A 350 -16.44 14.44 17.66
CA GLY A 350 -17.30 15.60 17.79
C GLY A 350 -16.93 16.49 18.99
N THR A 351 -15.72 16.35 19.53
CA THR A 351 -15.22 17.11 20.67
C THR A 351 -13.82 17.67 20.42
N ALA A 352 -13.24 18.36 21.41
CA ALA A 352 -11.86 18.85 21.34
C ALA A 352 -10.90 17.96 22.16
N ASP A 353 -11.38 16.80 22.62
CA ASP A 353 -10.59 15.83 23.36
C ASP A 353 -9.86 14.92 22.35
N PRO A 354 -8.53 14.98 22.22
CA PRO A 354 -7.83 14.19 21.20
C PRO A 354 -7.74 12.69 21.54
N SER A 355 -8.39 12.23 22.62
CA SER A 355 -8.34 10.84 23.06
C SER A 355 -9.26 9.89 22.29
N ASP A 356 -10.24 10.43 21.56
CA ASP A 356 -11.12 9.71 20.64
C ASP A 356 -10.89 10.08 19.16
N ASP A 357 -9.83 10.84 18.87
CA ASP A 357 -9.41 11.11 17.50
C ASP A 357 -9.00 9.81 16.78
N ILE A 358 -9.47 9.67 15.54
CA ILE A 358 -9.04 8.62 14.60
C ILE A 358 -8.33 9.29 13.43
N TYR A 359 -7.16 8.76 13.07
CA TYR A 359 -6.34 9.26 11.97
C TYR A 359 -6.18 8.22 10.86
N VAL A 360 -6.07 8.69 9.62
CA VAL A 360 -5.50 7.91 8.51
C VAL A 360 -4.05 8.35 8.35
N VAL A 361 -3.10 7.43 8.51
CA VAL A 361 -1.67 7.74 8.44
C VAL A 361 -1.02 7.11 7.21
N ASN A 362 -1.12 5.80 7.04
CA ASN A 362 -0.76 5.15 5.78
C ASN A 362 -2.01 5.05 4.91
N TYR A 363 -1.83 5.15 3.60
CA TYR A 363 -2.86 4.85 2.63
C TYR A 363 -2.24 4.08 1.47
N THR A 364 -3.10 3.39 0.75
CA THR A 364 -2.82 2.81 -0.56
C THR A 364 -3.78 3.40 -1.59
N VAL A 365 -3.30 3.70 -2.79
CA VAL A 365 -4.15 4.12 -3.92
C VAL A 365 -3.92 3.20 -5.12
N VAL A 366 -5.00 2.78 -5.76
CA VAL A 366 -5.02 1.95 -6.99
C VAL A 366 -6.07 2.49 -7.99
N PRO A 367 -5.94 2.23 -9.31
CA PRO A 367 -6.86 2.72 -10.32
C PRO A 367 -8.16 1.93 -10.38
N GLU A 368 -9.13 2.47 -11.11
CA GLU A 368 -10.45 1.88 -11.33
C GLU A 368 -10.34 0.49 -11.98
N ASP A 369 -9.41 0.31 -12.92
CA ASP A 369 -9.16 -0.95 -13.60
C ASP A 369 -8.12 -1.84 -12.92
N ALA A 370 -7.79 -1.57 -11.64
CA ALA A 370 -6.81 -2.35 -10.89
C ALA A 370 -7.11 -3.85 -10.91
N ASP A 371 -6.12 -4.63 -11.35
CA ASP A 371 -6.12 -6.07 -11.22
C ASP A 371 -5.71 -6.50 -9.80
N ILE A 372 -5.87 -7.80 -9.51
CA ILE A 372 -5.56 -8.28 -8.16
C ILE A 372 -4.07 -8.17 -7.83
N GLY A 373 -3.20 -8.27 -8.82
CA GLY A 373 -1.76 -8.16 -8.68
C GLY A 373 -1.31 -6.79 -8.20
N VAL A 374 -1.88 -5.71 -8.74
CA VAL A 374 -1.65 -4.34 -8.24
C VAL A 374 -2.16 -4.22 -6.80
N VAL A 375 -3.39 -4.66 -6.52
CA VAL A 375 -3.98 -4.60 -5.16
C VAL A 375 -3.10 -5.32 -4.13
N VAL A 376 -2.68 -6.57 -4.40
CA VAL A 376 -1.87 -7.33 -3.42
C VAL A 376 -0.42 -6.84 -3.34
N HIS A 377 0.10 -6.20 -4.39
CA HIS A 377 1.40 -5.54 -4.36
C HIS A 377 1.36 -4.37 -3.38
N GLU A 378 0.40 -3.46 -3.58
CA GLU A 378 0.31 -2.27 -2.77
C GLU A 378 -0.11 -2.57 -1.32
N TYR A 379 -0.98 -3.56 -1.12
CA TYR A 379 -1.27 -4.03 0.24
C TYR A 379 -0.05 -4.69 0.90
N GLY A 380 0.86 -5.28 0.13
CA GLY A 380 2.16 -5.75 0.62
C GLY A 380 3.01 -4.63 1.24
N HIS A 381 2.95 -3.42 0.69
CA HIS A 381 3.56 -2.24 1.31
C HIS A 381 2.84 -1.83 2.59
N ASP A 382 1.52 -1.88 2.61
CA ASP A 382 0.71 -1.52 3.78
C ASP A 382 1.01 -2.37 5.01
N ILE A 383 1.33 -3.66 4.82
CA ILE A 383 1.78 -4.55 5.91
C ILE A 383 3.31 -4.57 6.13
N GLY A 384 4.04 -3.71 5.42
CA GLY A 384 5.42 -3.37 5.75
C GLY A 384 6.52 -3.94 4.85
N LEU A 385 6.24 -4.34 3.60
CA LEU A 385 7.30 -4.70 2.64
C LEU A 385 7.78 -3.50 1.82
N PRO A 386 9.08 -3.42 1.50
CA PRO A 386 9.57 -2.48 0.49
C PRO A 386 9.40 -3.07 -0.91
N ASP A 387 9.62 -2.22 -1.91
CA ASP A 387 9.82 -2.67 -3.28
C ASP A 387 11.11 -3.48 -3.43
N TYR A 388 11.05 -4.48 -4.33
CA TYR A 388 12.20 -5.30 -4.74
C TYR A 388 12.58 -5.13 -6.22
N TYR A 389 12.09 -4.07 -6.86
CA TYR A 389 12.62 -3.58 -8.13
C TYR A 389 13.48 -2.32 -7.93
N ASP A 390 14.17 -1.90 -8.98
CA ASP A 390 14.91 -0.65 -8.93
C ASP A 390 13.97 0.55 -9.13
N THR A 391 13.59 1.20 -8.02
CA THR A 391 12.71 2.38 -8.01
C THR A 391 13.40 3.65 -8.52
N SER A 392 14.74 3.65 -8.66
CA SER A 392 15.49 4.83 -9.11
C SER A 392 15.49 5.02 -10.63
N ALA A 393 14.96 4.04 -11.37
CA ALA A 393 15.08 3.94 -12.83
C ALA A 393 16.52 4.02 -13.38
N ALA A 394 17.54 3.92 -12.51
CA ALA A 394 18.94 4.09 -12.87
C ALA A 394 19.63 2.77 -13.26
N SER A 395 19.04 1.62 -12.94
CA SER A 395 19.55 0.28 -13.24
C SER A 395 18.43 -0.76 -13.42
N SER A 396 18.80 -2.04 -13.57
CA SER A 396 17.87 -3.17 -13.74
C SER A 396 18.11 -4.30 -12.72
N ASN A 397 18.32 -3.98 -11.43
CA ASN A 397 18.46 -5.01 -10.39
C ASN A 397 17.10 -5.48 -9.83
N SER A 398 16.18 -5.82 -10.74
CA SER A 398 14.82 -6.23 -10.41
C SER A 398 14.73 -7.76 -10.27
N THR A 399 13.91 -8.20 -9.31
CA THR A 399 13.47 -9.60 -9.21
C THR A 399 12.45 -9.97 -10.29
N ALA A 400 11.97 -8.97 -11.05
CA ALA A 400 11.09 -9.11 -12.20
C ALA A 400 9.85 -9.96 -11.87
N HIS A 401 9.45 -10.84 -12.78
CA HIS A 401 8.24 -11.65 -12.66
C HIS A 401 8.28 -12.76 -11.59
N TRP A 402 9.36 -12.87 -10.80
CA TRP A 402 9.49 -13.91 -9.79
C TRP A 402 8.72 -13.63 -8.50
N ILE A 403 8.48 -12.36 -8.18
CA ILE A 403 7.89 -11.97 -6.89
C ILE A 403 6.93 -10.80 -7.07
N VAL A 404 5.89 -10.78 -6.24
CA VAL A 404 4.80 -9.79 -6.35
C VAL A 404 5.25 -8.35 -6.13
N MET A 405 6.20 -8.08 -5.21
CA MET A 405 6.73 -6.73 -4.93
C MET A 405 7.72 -6.25 -6.02
N SER A 406 7.48 -6.67 -7.26
CA SER A 406 8.25 -6.38 -8.46
C SER A 406 7.34 -6.61 -9.67
N GLY A 407 7.90 -6.91 -10.85
CA GLY A 407 7.09 -7.19 -12.05
C GLY A 407 6.19 -8.44 -11.95
N GLY A 408 6.31 -9.23 -10.88
CA GLY A 408 5.45 -10.38 -10.64
C GLY A 408 4.01 -10.02 -10.30
N SER A 409 3.72 -8.77 -9.91
CA SER A 409 2.35 -8.26 -9.79
C SER A 409 1.60 -8.32 -11.11
N TRP A 410 2.27 -8.10 -12.25
CA TRP A 410 1.65 -8.03 -13.58
C TRP A 410 1.49 -9.38 -14.31
N ASN A 411 1.70 -10.49 -13.63
CA ASN A 411 1.60 -11.82 -14.25
C ASN A 411 0.14 -12.22 -14.51
N GLY A 412 -0.11 -13.02 -15.55
CA GLY A 412 -1.40 -13.65 -15.80
C GLY A 412 -1.87 -13.60 -17.26
N PRO A 413 -3.01 -14.24 -17.57
CA PRO A 413 -3.64 -14.20 -18.89
C PRO A 413 -4.20 -12.82 -19.23
N LEU A 414 -4.61 -12.07 -18.21
CA LEU A 414 -4.74 -10.61 -18.21
C LEU A 414 -3.64 -10.07 -17.28
N GLY A 415 -3.19 -8.84 -17.50
CA GLY A 415 -2.23 -8.18 -16.64
C GLY A 415 -2.65 -8.31 -15.18
N GLY A 416 -1.76 -8.88 -14.38
CA GLY A 416 -1.90 -9.08 -12.94
C GLY A 416 -3.07 -9.94 -12.44
N ALA A 417 -3.68 -10.74 -13.31
CA ALA A 417 -4.68 -11.74 -12.92
C ALA A 417 -4.09 -12.97 -12.19
N GLU A 418 -2.77 -13.22 -12.29
CA GLU A 418 -2.09 -14.33 -11.61
C GLU A 418 -0.76 -13.85 -10.98
N PRO A 419 -0.82 -12.99 -9.95
CA PRO A 419 0.38 -12.43 -9.35
C PRO A 419 1.30 -13.51 -8.76
N ALA A 420 2.62 -13.31 -8.92
CA ALA A 420 3.63 -14.19 -8.36
C ALA A 420 3.55 -14.26 -6.82
N ALA A 421 4.14 -15.28 -6.20
CA ALA A 421 4.18 -15.38 -4.74
C ALA A 421 5.09 -14.32 -4.10
N PHE A 422 4.94 -14.13 -2.78
CA PHE A 422 5.97 -13.46 -1.99
C PHE A 422 7.29 -14.24 -2.00
N ASN A 423 8.41 -13.53 -1.88
CA ASN A 423 9.71 -14.17 -1.72
C ASN A 423 9.82 -14.87 -0.34
N PRO A 424 10.73 -15.83 -0.16
CA PRO A 424 10.87 -16.56 1.11
C PRO A 424 11.18 -15.66 2.32
N TRP A 425 11.86 -14.53 2.10
CA TRP A 425 12.17 -13.58 3.17
C TRP A 425 10.92 -12.86 3.66
N ALA A 426 10.05 -12.39 2.77
CA ALA A 426 8.80 -11.73 3.08
C ALA A 426 7.86 -12.68 3.85
N ARG A 427 7.74 -13.93 3.40
CA ARG A 427 6.97 -14.94 4.14
C ARG A 427 7.53 -15.21 5.54
N TRP A 428 8.86 -15.18 5.73
CA TRP A 428 9.46 -15.28 7.06
C TRP A 428 9.27 -14.02 7.90
N PHE A 429 9.40 -12.83 7.28
CA PHE A 429 9.21 -11.52 7.88
C PHE A 429 7.80 -11.36 8.46
N PHE A 430 6.78 -11.85 7.75
CA PHE A 430 5.40 -11.89 8.21
C PHE A 430 5.08 -13.04 9.17
N GLY A 431 6.04 -13.91 9.50
CA GLY A 431 5.77 -15.08 10.34
C GLY A 431 4.92 -16.17 9.65
N TRP A 432 4.85 -16.17 8.33
CA TRP A 432 4.16 -17.20 7.52
C TRP A 432 5.04 -18.39 7.18
N ALA A 433 6.37 -18.24 7.23
CA ALA A 433 7.34 -19.30 6.99
C ALA A 433 8.24 -19.57 8.20
N ASP A 434 8.61 -20.84 8.39
CA ASP A 434 9.57 -21.29 9.39
C ASP A 434 10.75 -21.98 8.68
N PRO A 435 11.73 -21.21 8.18
CA PRO A 435 12.81 -21.76 7.37
C PRO A 435 13.79 -22.58 8.20
N MET A 436 14.32 -23.65 7.60
CA MET A 436 15.41 -24.41 8.20
C MET A 436 16.69 -23.57 8.24
N VAL A 437 17.18 -23.28 9.45
CA VAL A 437 18.44 -22.55 9.64
C VAL A 437 19.61 -23.51 9.42
N VAL A 438 20.46 -23.19 8.45
CA VAL A 438 21.72 -23.92 8.19
C VAL A 438 22.88 -23.03 8.63
N ASN A 439 23.63 -23.48 9.63
CA ASN A 439 24.81 -22.77 10.08
C ASN A 439 26.00 -23.13 9.19
N TYR A 440 26.60 -22.12 8.55
CA TYR A 440 27.78 -22.30 7.70
C TYR A 440 28.96 -22.93 8.47
N ASP A 441 29.12 -22.60 9.75
CA ASP A 441 30.22 -23.07 10.60
C ASP A 441 29.94 -24.46 11.23
N ASP A 442 28.72 -24.97 11.09
CA ASP A 442 28.31 -26.31 11.52
C ASP A 442 27.64 -27.03 10.34
N PRO A 443 28.41 -27.38 9.29
CA PRO A 443 27.87 -28.09 8.15
C PRO A 443 27.43 -29.49 8.62
N MET A 444 26.11 -29.72 8.56
CA MET A 444 25.39 -30.94 8.95
C MET A 444 26.11 -32.26 8.70
#